data_AF-A0A1G8EIG1-F1
#
_entry.id   AF-A0A1G8EIG1-F1
#
_cell.length_a   1.000
_cell.length_b   1.000
_cell.length_c   1.000
_cell.angle_alpha   90.00
_cell.angle_beta   90.00
_cell.angle_gamma   90.00
#
_symmetry.space_group_name_H-M   'P 1'
#
loop_
_entity.id
_entity.type
_entity.pdbx_description
1 polymer ?
#
loop_
_entity_poly.entity_id
_entity_poly.type
_entity_poly.pdbx_seq_one_letter_code
_entity_poly.pdbx_strand_id
1 'polypeptide(L)'
;MKKLDLQKIRNRREELRITQEEMARFLGYKTATGYSYIENGRCKIDPDKLPLLSKKLQFKNIEELYSAYENTKMVQKTNSA
;
A
#
# COMPACT_ATOMS: atom_id res chain seq x y z
N MET A 1 8.98 3.49 13.53
CA MET A 1 9.56 2.73 12.37
C MET A 1 8.75 3.13 11.13
N LYS A 2 9.34 3.40 9.96
CA LYS A 2 8.54 3.83 8.79
C LYS A 2 7.52 2.75 8.41
N LYS A 3 6.24 3.10 8.34
CA LYS A 3 5.14 2.20 7.94
C LYS A 3 4.65 2.55 6.53
N LEU A 4 4.36 1.53 5.73
CA LEU A 4 3.74 1.74 4.42
C LEU A 4 2.36 2.37 4.57
N ASP A 5 2.08 3.36 3.74
CA ASP A 5 0.79 4.01 3.65
C ASP A 5 -0.06 3.32 2.57
N LEU A 6 -0.74 2.25 2.97
CA LEU A 6 -1.55 1.42 2.07
C LEU A 6 -2.73 2.19 1.48
N GLN A 7 -3.29 3.14 2.22
CA GLN A 7 -4.37 3.99 1.73
C GLN A 7 -3.86 4.94 0.64
N LYS A 8 -2.69 5.55 0.85
CA LYS A 8 -2.06 6.41 -0.17
C LYS A 8 -1.71 5.63 -1.44
N ILE A 9 -1.17 4.42 -1.29
CA ILE A 9 -0.89 3.51 -2.41
C ILE A 9 -2.17 3.24 -3.22
N ARG A 10 -3.26 2.89 -2.54
CA ARG A 10 -4.55 2.64 -3.16
C ARG A 10 -5.10 3.86 -3.88
N ASN A 11 -5.15 5.01 -3.20
CA ASN A 11 -5.65 6.26 -3.76
C ASN A 11 -4.86 6.63 -5.02
N ARG A 12 -3.53 6.55 -4.96
CA ARG A 12 -2.67 6.86 -6.10
C ARG A 12 -2.91 5.93 -7.27
N ARG A 13 -3.13 4.63 -7.01
CA ARG A 13 -3.48 3.66 -8.04
C ARG A 13 -4.79 4.05 -8.75
N GLU A 14 -5.81 4.43 -7.97
CA GLU A 14 -7.13 4.82 -8.47
C GLU A 14 -7.09 6.15 -9.25
N GLU A 15 -6.31 7.14 -8.78
CA GLU A 15 -6.04 8.39 -9.50
C GLU A 15 -5.43 8.14 -10.88
N LEU A 16 -4.52 7.17 -10.97
CA LEU A 16 -3.88 6.75 -12.22
C LEU A 16 -4.76 5.81 -13.06
N ARG A 17 -5.97 5.49 -12.60
CA ARG A 17 -6.92 4.54 -13.24
C ARG A 17 -6.32 3.16 -13.48
N ILE A 18 -5.40 2.73 -12.62
CA ILE A 18 -4.79 1.40 -12.68
C ILE A 18 -5.68 0.42 -11.91
N THR A 19 -6.06 -0.69 -12.54
CA THR A 19 -6.81 -1.75 -11.86
C THR A 19 -5.91 -2.56 -10.92
N GLN A 20 -6.51 -3.23 -9.94
CA GLN A 20 -5.77 -4.15 -9.06
C GLN A 20 -5.14 -5.31 -9.85
N GLU A 21 -5.78 -5.76 -10.93
CA GLU A 21 -5.26 -6.80 -11.81
C GLU A 21 -4.02 -6.33 -12.58
N GLU A 22 -4.06 -5.14 -13.18
CA GLU A 22 -2.89 -4.58 -13.88
C GLU A 22 -1.71 -4.37 -12.94
N MET A 23 -1.96 -3.90 -11.72
CA MET A 23 -0.91 -3.76 -10.72
C MET A 23 -0.36 -5.13 -10.28
N ALA A 24 -1.23 -6.12 -10.08
CA ALA A 24 -0.84 -7.47 -9.75
C ALA A 24 0.08 -8.07 -10.84
N ARG A 25 -0.33 -7.99 -12.11
CA ARG A 25 0.46 -8.47 -13.25
C ARG A 25 1.81 -7.74 -13.34
N PHE A 26 1.82 -6.43 -13.15
CA PHE A 26 3.05 -5.63 -13.20
C PHE A 26 4.06 -6.02 -12.11
N LEU A 27 3.58 -6.37 -10.90
CA LEU A 27 4.41 -6.78 -9.77
C LEU A 27 4.72 -8.29 -9.74
N GLY A 28 4.27 -9.05 -10.74
CA GLY A 28 4.51 -10.49 -10.86
C GLY A 28 3.60 -11.36 -9.98
N TYR A 29 2.46 -10.85 -9.51
CA TYR A 29 1.47 -11.65 -8.80
C TYR A 29 0.60 -12.45 -9.77
N LYS A 30 0.25 -13.68 -9.39
CA LYS A 30 -0.58 -14.59 -10.20
C LYS A 30 -2.04 -14.11 -10.35
N THR A 31 -2.56 -13.39 -9.36
CA THR A 31 -3.96 -12.96 -9.32
C THR A 31 -4.11 -11.56 -8.75
N ALA A 32 -5.20 -10.87 -9.13
CA ALA A 32 -5.58 -9.57 -8.56
C ALA A 32 -5.79 -9.64 -7.04
N THR A 33 -6.28 -10.77 -6.53
CA THR A 33 -6.50 -11.01 -5.09
C THR A 33 -5.24 -10.82 -4.27
N GLY A 34 -4.08 -11.29 -4.77
CA GLY A 34 -2.80 -11.14 -4.08
C GLY A 34 -2.46 -9.68 -3.82
N TYR A 35 -2.66 -8.82 -4.83
CA TYR A 35 -2.44 -7.38 -4.68
C TYR A 35 -3.54 -6.71 -3.83
N SER A 36 -4.79 -7.12 -3.97
CA SER A 36 -5.90 -6.60 -3.14
C SER A 36 -5.67 -6.83 -1.65
N TYR A 37 -5.09 -7.97 -1.26
CA TYR A 37 -4.74 -8.24 0.14
C TYR A 37 -3.66 -7.31 0.69
N ILE A 38 -2.76 -6.82 -0.15
CA ILE A 38 -1.75 -5.84 0.24
C ILE A 38 -2.42 -4.51 0.55
N GLU A 39 -3.26 -3.99 -0.35
CA GLU A 39 -3.93 -2.70 -0.14
C GLU A 39 -4.86 -2.71 1.08
N ASN A 40 -5.46 -3.86 1.39
CA ASN A 40 -6.31 -4.04 2.56
C ASN A 40 -5.53 -4.41 3.84
N GLY A 41 -4.19 -4.44 3.81
CA GLY A 41 -3.35 -4.75 4.97
C GLY A 41 -3.42 -6.19 5.46
N ARG A 42 -3.98 -7.11 4.67
CA ARG A 42 -4.06 -8.54 4.97
C ARG A 42 -2.75 -9.28 4.71
N CYS A 43 -1.91 -8.74 3.83
CA CYS A 43 -0.60 -9.31 3.51
C CYS A 43 0.46 -8.22 3.42
N LYS A 44 1.71 -8.58 3.71
CA LYS A 44 2.86 -7.69 3.49
C LYS A 44 3.27 -7.74 2.02
N ILE A 45 3.62 -6.59 1.46
CA ILE A 45 4.31 -6.55 0.18
C ILE A 45 5.76 -6.98 0.39
N ASP A 46 6.27 -7.71 -0.59
CA ASP A 46 7.68 -8.08 -0.68
C ASP A 46 8.55 -6.81 -0.87
N PRO A 47 9.60 -6.59 -0.06
CA PRO A 47 10.48 -5.45 -0.19
C PRO A 47 11.04 -5.24 -1.61
N ASP A 48 11.33 -6.32 -2.34
CA ASP A 48 11.88 -6.26 -3.69
C ASP A 48 10.90 -5.66 -4.71
N LYS A 49 9.60 -5.65 -4.38
CA LYS A 49 8.53 -5.07 -5.23
C LYS A 49 8.29 -3.60 -4.93
N LEU A 50 8.84 -3.04 -3.86
CA LEU A 50 8.65 -1.64 -3.48
C LEU A 50 9.20 -0.65 -4.52
N PRO A 51 10.41 -0.83 -5.10
CA PRO A 51 10.90 0.06 -6.16
C PRO A 51 10.00 0.03 -7.40
N LEU A 52 9.51 -1.16 -7.78
CA LEU A 52 8.59 -1.34 -8.90
C LEU A 52 7.25 -0.67 -8.64
N LEU A 53 6.70 -0.84 -7.43
CA LEU A 53 5.46 -0.20 -7.01
C LEU A 53 5.58 1.33 -7.05
N SER A 54 6.65 1.90 -6.48
CA SER A 54 6.92 3.34 -6.51
C SER A 54 6.97 3.88 -7.96
N LYS A 55 7.69 3.17 -8.84
CA LYS A 55 7.77 3.51 -10.27
C LYS A 55 6.41 3.45 -10.96
N LYS A 56 5.62 2.40 -10.74
CA LYS A 56 4.30 2.23 -11.38
C LYS A 56 3.30 3.30 -10.92
N LEU A 57 3.41 3.74 -9.67
CA LEU A 57 2.60 4.81 -9.07
C LEU A 57 3.14 6.22 -9.34
N GLN A 58 4.23 6.33 -10.10
CA GLN A 58 4.84 7.60 -10.49
C GLN A 58 5.23 8.47 -9.29
N PHE A 59 5.65 7.85 -8.18
CA PHE A 59 6.28 8.57 -7.09
C PHE A 59 7.72 8.95 -7.46
N LYS A 60 8.23 10.05 -6.88
CA LYS A 60 9.60 10.50 -7.22
C LYS A 60 10.66 9.58 -6.61
N ASN A 61 10.35 8.95 -5.49
CA ASN A 61 11.21 7.98 -4.81
C ASN A 61 10.38 6.96 -4.00
N ILE A 62 11.06 5.94 -3.46
CA ILE A 62 10.45 4.89 -2.65
C ILE A 62 9.93 5.39 -1.30
N GLU A 63 10.49 6.49 -0.77
CA GLU A 63 10.11 7.05 0.53
C GLU A 63 8.69 7.60 0.53
N GLU A 64 8.23 8.04 -0.63
CA GLU A 64 6.84 8.41 -0.86
C GLU A 64 5.87 7.23 -0.75
N LEU A 65 6.28 5.97 -0.55
CA LEU A 65 5.35 4.89 -0.20
C LEU A 65 4.98 4.85 1.29
N TYR A 66 5.75 5.55 2.13
CA TYR A 66 5.59 5.50 3.58
C TYR A 66 4.72 6.64 4.11
N SER A 67 4.16 6.45 5.30
CA SER A 67 3.41 7.47 6.03
C SER A 67 4.36 8.59 6.48
N ALA A 68 4.00 9.85 6.28
CA ALA A 68 4.82 11.00 6.63
C ALA A 68 4.99 11.22 8.15
N TYR A 69 4.13 10.63 8.98
CA TYR A 69 4.13 10.80 10.44
C TYR A 69 3.70 9.52 11.17
N GLU A 70 4.47 9.08 12.16
CA GLU A 70 3.94 8.21 13.22
C GLU A 70 3.31 9.09 14.30
N ASN A 71 1.98 9.16 14.31
CA ASN A 71 1.22 9.56 15.49
C ASN A 71 0.19 8.47 15.73
N THR A 72 0.61 7.42 16.44
CA THR A 72 -0.31 6.45 17.04
C THR A 72 -1.20 7.19 18.03
N LYS A 73 -2.32 7.76 17.56
CA LYS A 73 -3.48 7.91 18.44
C LYS A 73 -3.92 6.49 18.78
N MET A 74 -3.53 6.03 19.96
CA MET A 74 -4.22 4.92 20.59
C MET A 74 -5.70 5.29 20.62
N VAL A 75 -6.51 4.63 19.78
CA VAL A 75 -7.95 4.59 20.02
C VAL A 75 -8.09 3.76 21.29
N GLN A 76 -8.22 4.46 22.42
CA GLN A 76 -8.80 3.89 23.63
C GLN A 76 -10.16 3.36 23.21
N LYS A 77 -10.27 2.05 23.02
CA LYS A 77 -11.54 1.37 23.16
C LYS A 77 -11.93 1.59 24.61
N THR A 78 -12.81 2.55 24.86
CA THR A 78 -13.62 2.59 26.07
C THR A 78 -14.43 1.29 26.08
N ASN A 79 -13.93 0.28 26.79
CA ASN A 79 -14.78 -0.82 27.20
C ASN A 79 -15.72 -0.24 28.25
N SER A 80 -16.96 -0.08 27.84
CA SER A 80 -18.11 -0.03 28.73
C SER A 80 -18.11 -1.26 29.63
N ALA A 81 -18.08 -1.05 30.94
CA ALA A 81 -18.64 -1.91 31.97
C ALA A 81 -18.85 -1.05 33.22
#